data_AF-A0A072PM95-F1
#
_entry.id   AF-A0A072PM95-F1
#
_cell.length_a   1.000
_cell.length_b   1.000
_cell.length_c   1.000
_cell.angle_alpha   90.00
_cell.angle_beta   90.00
_cell.angle_gamma   90.00
#
_symmetry.space_group_name_H-M   'P 1'
#
loop_
_entity.id
_entity.type
_entity.pdbx_description
1 polymer ?
#
loop_
_entity_poly.entity_id
_entity_poly.type
_entity_poly.pdbx_seq_one_letter_code
_entity_poly.pdbx_strand_id
1 'polypeptide(L)'
;MAKAAIRNASWRSTGLPTGVFQAVRALKLPRGRNPECSNYNPVARLQETLLFPTLRKLGIVFYAYSSLAGCFLTKTAADIKQGKGRLNNQVIDVLCKEPYAKPTYVDALEKWEAAAAAEGVTQAVLANQWVVFNPLLKKERGDGIVIGVSNNEQLEQTLAHLKKGHLRDQAMKAIDDIWEAIKHEAPYDNTHRMLP
;
A
#
# COMPACT_ATOMS: atom_id res chain seq x y z
N MET A 1 -0.91 -31.36 30.29
CA MET A 1 -2.18 -31.09 30.99
C MET A 1 -2.39 -29.57 30.97
N ALA A 2 -2.80 -28.95 29.86
CA ALA A 2 -4.12 -28.95 29.23
C ALA A 2 -5.16 -28.06 29.94
N LYS A 3 -5.83 -27.21 29.12
CA LYS A 3 -7.00 -26.31 29.36
C LYS A 3 -6.61 -24.87 29.75
N ALA A 4 -7.16 -23.80 29.15
CA ALA A 4 -8.39 -23.64 28.38
C ALA A 4 -8.20 -22.53 27.30
N ALA A 5 -8.47 -22.82 26.03
CA ALA A 5 -9.71 -22.45 25.34
C ALA A 5 -9.92 -20.93 25.15
N ILE A 6 -9.29 -20.38 24.11
CA ILE A 6 -9.93 -19.33 23.29
C ILE A 6 -10.04 -19.91 21.89
N ARG A 7 -10.99 -20.82 21.77
CA ARG A 7 -11.58 -21.26 20.50
C ARG A 7 -12.62 -20.20 20.13
N ASN A 8 -12.62 -19.82 18.85
CA ASN A 8 -13.70 -19.09 18.17
C ASN A 8 -13.75 -17.57 18.36
N ALA A 9 -12.72 -16.86 17.86
CA ALA A 9 -13.02 -15.74 16.97
C ALA A 9 -12.55 -16.19 15.58
N SER A 10 -13.49 -16.57 14.72
CA SER A 10 -13.19 -16.82 13.32
C SER A 10 -12.73 -15.52 12.69
N TRP A 11 -11.41 -15.34 12.55
CA TRP A 11 -10.82 -14.26 11.77
C TRP A 11 -11.24 -14.45 10.32
N ARG A 12 -12.29 -13.76 9.89
CA ARG A 12 -12.63 -13.56 8.48
C ARG A 12 -12.37 -12.09 8.15
N SER A 13 -11.11 -11.68 8.04
CA SER A 13 -10.79 -10.59 7.13
C SER A 13 -10.69 -11.21 5.74
N THR A 14 -11.79 -11.13 5.01
CA THR A 14 -11.93 -11.66 3.66
C THR A 14 -10.90 -11.00 2.75
N GLY A 15 -9.88 -11.74 2.30
CA GLY A 15 -9.08 -11.35 1.13
C GLY A 15 -7.58 -11.05 1.32
N LEU A 16 -7.01 -11.06 2.53
CA LEU A 16 -5.57 -10.76 2.67
C LEU A 16 -4.67 -11.96 2.29
N PRO A 17 -3.50 -11.73 1.66
CA PRO A 17 -2.51 -12.80 1.42
C PRO A 17 -1.93 -13.36 2.73
N THR A 18 -1.74 -14.68 2.79
CA THR A 18 -1.24 -15.42 3.97
C THR A 18 0.06 -14.84 4.57
N GLY A 19 0.96 -14.32 3.75
CA GLY A 19 2.22 -13.72 4.21
C GLY A 19 2.03 -12.43 5.04
N VAL A 20 1.06 -11.60 4.67
CA VAL A 20 0.75 -10.35 5.39
C VAL A 20 0.21 -10.68 6.79
N PHE A 21 -0.65 -11.69 6.90
CA PHE A 21 -1.17 -12.15 8.19
C PHE A 21 -0.07 -12.60 9.15
N GLN A 22 0.93 -13.33 8.66
CA GLN A 22 2.02 -13.80 9.51
C GLN A 22 2.88 -12.64 10.03
N ALA A 23 3.18 -11.65 9.18
CA ALA A 23 3.91 -10.45 9.58
C ALA A 23 3.16 -9.65 10.65
N VAL A 24 1.85 -9.43 10.45
CA VAL A 24 1.01 -8.70 11.42
C VAL A 24 0.91 -9.45 12.75
N ARG A 25 0.78 -10.78 12.72
CA ARG A 25 0.74 -11.62 13.92
C ARG A 25 2.04 -11.55 14.74
N ALA A 26 3.18 -11.32 14.10
CA ALA A 26 4.48 -11.22 14.77
C ALA A 26 4.69 -9.90 15.54
N LEU A 27 3.93 -8.84 15.25
CA LEU A 27 4.13 -7.50 15.83
C LEU A 27 3.74 -7.37 17.32
N LYS A 28 3.30 -8.45 17.99
CA LYS A 28 2.99 -8.52 19.44
C LYS A 28 2.29 -7.26 19.97
N LEU A 29 1.19 -6.88 19.32
CA LEU A 29 0.41 -5.70 19.70
C LEU A 29 -0.17 -5.81 21.11
N PRO A 30 -0.42 -4.67 21.81
CA PRO A 30 -1.05 -4.66 23.12
C PRO A 30 -2.34 -5.49 23.12
N ARG A 31 -2.56 -6.27 24.19
CA ARG A 31 -3.72 -7.15 24.32
C ARG A 31 -5.02 -6.40 23.99
N GLY A 32 -5.81 -6.94 23.05
CA GLY A 32 -7.18 -6.50 22.78
C GLY A 32 -7.38 -5.54 21.60
N ARG A 33 -6.32 -5.11 20.90
CA ARG A 33 -6.45 -4.33 19.64
C ARG A 33 -5.86 -5.10 18.47
N ASN A 34 -6.71 -5.81 17.73
CA ASN A 34 -6.29 -6.40 16.46
C ASN A 34 -6.33 -5.31 15.39
N PRO A 35 -5.24 -5.09 14.64
CA PRO A 35 -5.20 -4.05 13.64
C PRO A 35 -6.00 -4.49 12.41
N GLU A 36 -6.72 -3.55 11.83
CA GLU A 36 -7.26 -3.71 10.48
C GLU A 36 -6.12 -3.50 9.48
N CYS A 37 -5.99 -4.39 8.51
CA CYS A 37 -4.96 -4.28 7.47
C CYS A 37 -5.67 -4.15 6.12
N SER A 38 -5.43 -3.05 5.41
CA SER A 38 -6.02 -2.85 4.08
C SER A 38 -5.03 -2.20 3.12
N ASN A 39 -5.30 -2.37 1.83
CA ASN A 39 -4.53 -1.77 0.76
C ASN A 39 -4.59 -0.24 0.93
N TYR A 40 -3.45 0.42 1.02
CA TYR A 40 -3.43 1.87 1.11
C TYR A 40 -2.14 2.42 0.53
N ASN A 41 -2.27 3.15 -0.57
CA ASN A 41 -1.15 3.61 -1.36
C ASN A 41 -1.55 4.88 -2.16
N PRO A 42 -0.59 5.57 -2.79
CA PRO A 42 -0.84 6.81 -3.52
C PRO A 42 -1.94 6.74 -4.59
N VAL A 43 -2.27 5.55 -5.10
CA VAL A 43 -3.21 5.36 -6.21
C VAL A 43 -4.42 4.47 -5.86
N ALA A 44 -4.57 4.12 -4.58
CA ALA A 44 -5.74 3.41 -4.02
C ALA A 44 -6.01 3.91 -2.60
N ARG A 45 -6.96 4.87 -2.49
CA ARG A 45 -7.24 5.60 -1.25
C ARG A 45 -8.71 5.56 -0.82
N LEU A 46 -9.50 4.61 -1.31
CA LEU A 46 -10.92 4.49 -0.93
C LEU A 46 -11.11 4.27 0.59
N GLN A 47 -10.09 3.76 1.27
CA GLN A 47 -10.02 3.58 2.71
C GLN A 47 -10.20 4.90 3.47
N GLU A 48 -9.77 6.02 2.90
CA GLU A 48 -9.88 7.34 3.53
C GLU A 48 -11.34 7.71 3.81
N THR A 49 -12.26 7.32 2.93
CA THR A 49 -13.69 7.62 3.04
C THR A 49 -14.50 6.45 3.57
N LEU A 50 -14.18 5.21 3.16
CA LEU A 50 -14.99 4.04 3.47
C LEU A 50 -14.61 3.35 4.78
N LEU A 51 -13.34 3.44 5.19
CA LEU A 51 -12.80 2.63 6.27
C LEU A 51 -12.32 3.46 7.47
N PHE A 52 -11.49 4.47 7.25
CA PHE A 52 -10.87 5.27 8.31
C PHE A 52 -11.89 5.90 9.28
N PRO A 53 -13.03 6.47 8.83
CA PRO A 53 -14.01 7.03 9.76
C PRO A 53 -14.54 5.99 10.76
N THR A 54 -14.81 4.78 10.30
CA THR A 54 -15.30 3.68 11.13
C THR A 54 -14.22 3.17 12.08
N LEU A 55 -13.01 2.90 11.57
CA LEU A 55 -11.89 2.47 12.43
C LEU A 55 -11.57 3.52 13.50
N ARG A 56 -11.69 4.81 13.15
CA ARG A 56 -11.42 5.92 14.07
C ARG A 56 -12.45 6.00 15.18
N LYS A 57 -13.73 5.76 14.87
CA LYS A 57 -14.81 5.69 15.87
C LYS A 57 -14.65 4.49 16.80
N LEU A 58 -14.19 3.36 16.27
CA LEU A 58 -14.05 2.10 17.03
C LEU A 58 -12.70 1.98 17.78
N GLY A 59 -11.78 2.93 17.61
CA GLY A 59 -10.45 2.86 18.21
C GLY A 59 -9.57 1.74 17.66
N ILE A 60 -9.83 1.30 16.43
CA ILE A 60 -9.09 0.23 15.75
C ILE A 60 -7.85 0.83 15.08
N VAL A 61 -6.73 0.16 15.27
CA VAL A 61 -5.43 0.48 14.65
C VAL A 61 -5.46 0.07 13.18
N PHE A 62 -4.86 0.87 12.30
CA PHE A 62 -4.78 0.57 10.88
C PHE A 62 -3.36 0.34 10.40
N TYR A 63 -3.12 -0.77 9.71
CA TYR A 63 -1.88 -1.07 9.01
C TYR A 63 -2.07 -1.03 7.49
N ALA A 64 -1.42 -0.06 6.85
CA ALA A 64 -1.37 0.05 5.40
C ALA A 64 -0.51 -1.07 4.82
N TYR A 65 -1.04 -1.85 3.88
CA TYR A 65 -0.25 -2.78 3.09
C TYR A 65 -0.24 -2.38 1.61
N SER A 66 0.67 -2.97 0.83
CA SER A 66 0.82 -2.71 -0.61
C SER A 66 1.07 -1.24 -0.93
N SER A 67 2.00 -0.62 -0.20
CA SER A 67 2.44 0.76 -0.46
C SER A 67 2.90 1.00 -1.89
N LEU A 68 3.40 -0.05 -2.56
CA LEU A 68 3.84 -0.04 -3.95
C LEU A 68 2.76 -0.47 -4.96
N ALA A 69 1.50 -0.63 -4.54
CA ALA A 69 0.39 -1.11 -5.36
C ALA A 69 0.74 -2.40 -6.12
N GLY A 70 1.19 -3.43 -5.40
CA GLY A 70 1.59 -4.70 -6.03
C GLY A 70 2.80 -4.59 -6.96
N CYS A 71 3.71 -3.64 -6.69
CA CYS A 71 4.86 -3.24 -7.53
C CYS A 71 4.51 -2.32 -8.72
N PHE A 72 3.25 -1.99 -8.95
CA PHE A 72 2.83 -1.08 -10.02
C PHE A 72 3.56 0.27 -9.95
N LEU A 73 3.66 0.87 -8.75
CA LEU A 73 4.33 2.16 -8.54
C LEU A 73 5.85 2.12 -8.66
N THR A 74 6.44 0.98 -9.05
CA THR A 74 7.87 0.85 -9.36
C THR A 74 8.16 0.71 -10.85
N LYS A 75 7.12 0.85 -11.70
CA LYS A 75 7.18 0.68 -13.14
C LYS A 75 7.07 2.01 -13.85
N THR A 76 7.61 2.03 -15.07
CA THR A 76 7.33 3.09 -16.03
C THR A 76 6.12 2.77 -16.90
N ALA A 77 5.50 3.77 -17.51
CA ALA A 77 4.45 3.53 -18.51
C ALA A 77 4.97 2.66 -19.67
N ALA A 78 6.23 2.85 -20.05
CA ALA A 78 6.91 2.04 -21.06
C ALA A 78 7.10 0.58 -20.61
N ASP A 79 7.47 0.34 -19.35
CA ASP A 79 7.62 -1.03 -18.81
C ASP A 79 6.32 -1.83 -18.93
N ILE A 80 5.19 -1.19 -18.63
CA ILE A 80 3.86 -1.83 -18.75
C ILE A 80 3.49 -2.04 -20.22
N LYS A 81 3.68 -1.03 -21.08
CA LYS A 81 3.35 -1.09 -22.52
C LYS A 81 4.23 -2.10 -23.28
N GLN A 82 5.50 -2.27 -22.89
CA GLN A 82 6.48 -3.15 -23.55
C GLN A 82 6.66 -4.51 -22.85
N GLY A 83 6.07 -4.70 -21.67
CA GLY A 83 6.26 -5.91 -20.85
C GLY A 83 7.71 -6.10 -20.36
N LYS A 84 8.45 -5.03 -20.08
CA LYS A 84 9.84 -5.11 -19.59
C LYS A 84 9.94 -4.96 -18.07
N GLY A 85 10.76 -5.81 -17.45
CA GLY A 85 11.08 -5.76 -16.03
C GLY A 85 11.47 -7.13 -15.46
N ARG A 86 12.29 -7.13 -14.39
CA ARG A 86 12.74 -8.34 -13.66
C ARG A 86 11.51 -9.09 -13.15
N LEU A 87 11.03 -10.06 -13.93
CA LEU A 87 10.14 -11.20 -13.65
C LEU A 87 9.46 -11.60 -14.98
N ASN A 88 10.03 -12.59 -15.68
CA ASN A 88 9.51 -13.22 -16.90
C ASN A 88 7.98 -13.43 -16.82
N ASN A 89 7.25 -13.17 -17.92
CA ASN A 89 5.85 -13.44 -18.29
C ASN A 89 4.79 -13.80 -17.22
N GLN A 90 5.11 -14.57 -16.18
CA GLN A 90 4.22 -14.99 -15.09
C GLN A 90 3.87 -13.87 -14.09
N VAL A 91 4.74 -12.88 -13.83
CA VAL A 91 4.39 -11.77 -12.91
C VAL A 91 3.80 -10.57 -13.64
N ILE A 92 4.16 -10.37 -14.92
CA ILE A 92 3.37 -9.50 -15.81
C ILE A 92 1.94 -10.04 -15.88
N ASP A 93 1.72 -11.35 -15.89
CA ASP A 93 0.38 -11.94 -15.82
C ASP A 93 -0.34 -11.72 -14.48
N VAL A 94 0.39 -11.44 -13.39
CA VAL A 94 -0.18 -11.04 -12.08
C VAL A 94 -0.45 -9.54 -12.05
N LEU A 95 0.52 -8.71 -12.42
CA LEU A 95 0.42 -7.25 -12.51
C LEU A 95 -0.58 -6.76 -13.57
N CYS A 96 -0.72 -7.45 -14.70
CA CYS A 96 -1.74 -7.17 -15.72
C CYS A 96 -3.14 -7.67 -15.32
N LYS A 97 -3.24 -8.55 -14.32
CA LYS A 97 -4.51 -8.94 -13.67
C LYS A 97 -4.82 -8.08 -12.43
N GLU A 98 -3.88 -7.25 -11.98
CA GLU A 98 -4.11 -6.30 -10.90
C GLU A 98 -5.08 -5.20 -11.36
N PRO A 99 -5.89 -4.65 -10.44
CA PRO A 99 -6.83 -3.57 -10.74
C PRO A 99 -6.19 -2.30 -11.32
N TYR A 100 -4.86 -2.18 -11.26
CA TYR A 100 -4.07 -1.03 -11.70
C TYR A 100 -3.67 -1.06 -13.18
N ALA A 101 -3.90 -2.17 -13.91
CA ALA A 101 -3.50 -2.29 -15.32
C ALA A 101 -4.44 -1.57 -16.32
N LYS A 102 -5.16 -0.54 -15.88
CA LYS A 102 -6.09 0.24 -16.71
C LYS A 102 -5.34 1.33 -17.48
N PRO A 103 -5.77 1.72 -18.69
CA PRO A 103 -5.10 2.78 -19.45
C PRO A 103 -4.87 4.08 -18.67
N THR A 104 -5.89 4.52 -17.93
CA THR A 104 -5.85 5.69 -17.04
C THR A 104 -4.73 5.62 -15.99
N TYR A 105 -4.54 4.44 -15.39
CA TYR A 105 -3.48 4.17 -14.44
C TYR A 105 -2.11 4.12 -15.10
N VAL A 106 -2.01 3.50 -16.28
CA VAL A 106 -0.76 3.45 -17.05
C VAL A 106 -0.32 4.86 -17.44
N ASP A 107 -1.25 5.72 -17.86
CA ASP A 107 -0.96 7.12 -18.19
C ASP A 107 -0.57 7.92 -16.94
N ALA A 108 -1.11 7.56 -15.77
CA ALA A 108 -0.70 8.16 -14.50
C ALA A 108 0.76 7.84 -14.10
N LEU A 109 1.35 6.75 -14.62
CA LEU A 109 2.76 6.43 -14.35
C LEU A 109 3.71 7.49 -14.92
N GLU A 110 3.38 8.14 -16.04
CA GLU A 110 4.23 9.20 -16.60
C GLU A 110 4.32 10.41 -15.64
N LYS A 111 3.20 10.80 -15.04
CA LYS A 111 3.16 11.86 -14.01
C LYS A 111 3.86 11.42 -12.71
N TRP A 112 3.70 10.16 -12.34
CA TRP A 112 4.33 9.57 -11.16
C TRP A 112 5.87 9.53 -11.29
N GLU A 113 6.39 9.15 -12.45
CA GLU A 113 7.81 9.20 -12.79
C GLU A 113 8.36 10.63 -12.70
N ALA A 114 7.65 11.60 -13.29
CA ALA A 114 8.03 13.00 -13.22
C ALA A 114 8.05 13.53 -11.79
N ALA A 115 7.07 13.15 -10.96
CA ALA A 115 7.02 13.51 -9.54
C ALA A 115 8.21 12.94 -8.75
N ALA A 116 8.56 11.66 -8.98
CA ALA A 116 9.70 11.03 -8.33
C ALA A 116 11.02 11.69 -8.74
N ALA A 117 11.19 11.97 -10.04
CA ALA A 117 12.38 12.66 -10.57
C ALA A 117 12.51 14.08 -10.02
N ALA A 118 11.42 14.86 -10.00
CA ALA A 118 11.41 16.20 -9.42
C ALA A 118 11.71 16.16 -7.92
N GLU A 119 11.24 15.12 -7.21
CA GLU A 119 11.53 14.89 -5.80
C GLU A 119 12.98 14.44 -5.54
N GLY A 120 13.68 13.92 -6.55
CA GLY A 120 15.05 13.42 -6.44
C GLY A 120 15.14 12.06 -5.74
N VAL A 121 14.08 11.24 -5.83
CA VAL A 121 13.98 9.91 -5.22
C VAL A 121 13.53 8.87 -6.23
N THR A 122 13.66 7.59 -5.89
CA THR A 122 13.07 6.51 -6.70
C THR A 122 11.56 6.48 -6.52
N GLN A 123 10.84 5.95 -7.51
CA GLN A 123 9.38 5.79 -7.43
C GLN A 123 8.95 4.95 -6.21
N ALA A 124 9.72 3.90 -5.86
CA ALA A 124 9.47 3.09 -4.67
C ALA A 124 9.62 3.88 -3.36
N VAL A 125 10.63 4.75 -3.29
CA VAL A 125 10.83 5.64 -2.14
C VAL A 125 9.70 6.66 -2.04
N LEU A 126 9.30 7.27 -3.16
CA LEU A 126 8.18 8.22 -3.22
C LEU A 126 6.90 7.61 -2.64
N ALA A 127 6.55 6.39 -3.07
CA ALA A 127 5.37 5.68 -2.58
C ALA A 127 5.44 5.37 -1.09
N ASN A 128 6.55 4.80 -0.60
CA ASN A 128 6.71 4.46 0.81
C ASN A 128 6.71 5.71 1.71
N GLN A 129 7.41 6.78 1.32
CA GLN A 129 7.41 8.05 2.06
C GLN A 129 6.01 8.66 2.13
N TRP A 130 5.27 8.68 1.01
CA TRP A 130 3.91 9.20 0.99
C TRP A 130 3.01 8.45 1.99
N VAL A 131 3.05 7.11 2.02
CA VAL A 131 2.22 6.34 2.96
C VAL A 131 2.64 6.60 4.41
N VAL A 132 3.95 6.55 4.71
CA VAL A 132 4.46 6.72 6.09
C VAL A 132 4.12 8.09 6.67
N PHE A 133 4.20 9.14 5.86
CA PHE A 133 3.93 10.51 6.28
C PHE A 133 2.51 10.98 5.93
N ASN A 134 1.63 10.08 5.48
CA ASN A 134 0.26 10.45 5.19
C ASN A 134 -0.44 10.90 6.48
N PRO A 135 -1.07 12.09 6.50
CA PRO A 135 -1.67 12.64 7.71
C PRO A 135 -2.83 11.79 8.26
N LEU A 136 -3.42 10.89 7.49
CA LEU A 136 -4.48 9.99 7.94
C LEU A 136 -3.94 8.77 8.68
N LEU A 137 -2.65 8.42 8.55
CA LEU A 137 -1.98 7.44 9.40
C LEU A 137 -1.41 8.13 10.63
N LYS A 138 -1.93 7.79 11.80
CA LYS A 138 -1.59 8.43 13.08
C LYS A 138 -0.71 7.51 13.92
N LYS A 139 0.57 7.85 14.04
CA LYS A 139 1.52 7.12 14.89
C LYS A 139 1.04 7.04 16.33
N GLU A 140 0.39 8.10 16.83
CA GLU A 140 -0.13 8.19 18.21
C GLU A 140 -1.27 7.19 18.45
N ARG A 141 -1.96 6.77 17.38
CA ARG A 141 -2.99 5.72 17.42
C ARG A 141 -2.42 4.32 17.26
N GLY A 142 -1.12 4.21 16.96
CA GLY A 142 -0.44 2.97 16.67
C GLY A 142 -0.56 2.51 15.23
N ASP A 143 -1.03 3.37 14.31
CA ASP A 143 -1.08 3.03 12.88
C ASP A 143 0.33 2.79 12.33
N GLY A 144 0.40 2.04 11.24
CA GLY A 144 1.67 1.64 10.65
C GLY A 144 1.56 1.21 9.20
N ILE A 145 2.70 0.79 8.67
CA ILE A 145 2.87 0.33 7.29
C ILE A 145 3.54 -1.05 7.29
N VAL A 146 3.09 -1.92 6.39
CA VAL A 146 3.74 -3.18 6.08
C VAL A 146 4.57 -2.98 4.81
N ILE A 147 5.90 -2.97 4.95
CA ILE A 147 6.82 -2.83 3.83
C ILE A 147 7.23 -4.22 3.35
N GLY A 148 6.84 -4.56 2.12
CA GLY A 148 7.30 -5.76 1.44
C GLY A 148 8.66 -5.50 0.78
N VAL A 149 9.67 -6.28 1.15
CA VAL A 149 11.00 -6.27 0.55
C VAL A 149 11.39 -7.68 0.11
N SER A 150 12.17 -7.79 -0.96
CA SER A 150 12.69 -9.08 -1.42
C SER A 150 14.04 -9.42 -0.80
N ASN A 151 14.74 -8.44 -0.22
CA ASN A 151 16.02 -8.62 0.45
C ASN A 151 16.28 -7.49 1.48
N ASN A 152 17.32 -7.66 2.31
CA ASN A 152 17.67 -6.71 3.36
C ASN A 152 18.19 -5.37 2.81
N GLU A 153 18.88 -5.36 1.68
CA GLU A 153 19.40 -4.13 1.08
C GLU A 153 18.27 -3.16 0.68
N GLN A 154 17.19 -3.68 0.09
CA GLN A 154 15.98 -2.90 -0.21
C GLN A 154 15.34 -2.32 1.05
N LEU A 155 15.36 -3.07 2.16
CA LEU A 155 14.84 -2.61 3.43
C LEU A 155 15.68 -1.45 3.97
N GLU A 156 17.00 -1.61 4.02
CA GLU A 156 17.92 -0.59 4.51
C GLU A 156 17.82 0.70 3.68
N GLN A 157 17.77 0.59 2.36
CA GLN A 157 17.58 1.73 1.46
C GLN A 157 16.24 2.44 1.71
N THR A 158 15.16 1.68 1.88
CA THR A 158 13.83 2.24 2.16
C THR A 158 13.84 2.97 3.51
N LEU A 159 14.36 2.34 4.57
CA LEU A 159 14.45 2.92 5.91
C LEU A 159 15.34 4.17 5.93
N ALA A 160 16.45 4.18 5.19
CA ALA A 160 17.32 5.35 5.09
C ALA A 160 16.61 6.56 4.47
N HIS A 161 15.73 6.35 3.49
CA HIS A 161 14.93 7.42 2.91
C HIS A 161 13.80 7.88 3.83
N LEU A 162 13.12 6.96 4.53
CA LEU A 162 12.08 7.32 5.50
C LEU A 162 12.62 8.22 6.62
N LYS A 163 13.90 8.08 7.00
CA LYS A 163 14.57 8.97 7.97
C LYS A 163 14.73 10.41 7.48
N LYS A 164 14.67 10.66 6.16
CA LYS A 164 14.81 12.01 5.59
C LYS A 164 13.56 12.88 5.81
N GLY A 165 12.45 12.29 6.23
CA GLY A 165 11.22 13.02 6.54
C GLY A 165 10.21 13.02 5.39
N HIS A 166 9.30 13.99 5.46
CA HIS A 166 8.19 14.15 4.52
C HIS A 166 8.67 14.54 3.12
N LEU A 167 7.83 14.26 2.13
CA LEU A 167 8.01 14.75 0.76
C LEU A 167 7.86 16.28 0.72
N ARG A 168 8.42 16.93 -0.30
CA ARG A 168 8.12 18.34 -0.57
C ARG A 168 6.65 18.53 -0.98
N ASP A 169 6.10 19.71 -0.69
CA ASP A 169 4.71 20.07 -1.02
C ASP A 169 4.39 19.87 -2.50
N GLN A 170 5.37 20.15 -3.38
CA GLN A 170 5.21 19.93 -4.82
C GLN A 170 4.98 18.45 -5.17
N ALA A 171 5.72 17.54 -4.53
CA ALA A 171 5.56 16.11 -4.74
C ALA A 171 4.21 15.64 -4.15
N MET A 172 3.85 16.09 -2.95
CA MET A 172 2.53 15.80 -2.36
C MET A 172 1.38 16.24 -3.28
N LYS A 173 1.45 17.46 -3.81
CA LYS A 173 0.45 17.97 -4.73
C LYS A 173 0.37 17.13 -6.01
N ALA A 174 1.51 16.77 -6.61
CA ALA A 174 1.54 15.94 -7.81
C ALA A 174 0.88 14.56 -7.55
N ILE A 175 1.14 13.97 -6.38
CA ILE A 175 0.55 12.72 -5.95
C ILE A 175 -0.97 12.85 -5.75
N ASP A 176 -1.46 13.96 -5.22
CA ASP A 176 -2.89 14.23 -5.08
C ASP A 176 -3.57 14.47 -6.44
N ASP A 177 -2.95 15.24 -7.33
CA ASP A 177 -3.45 15.47 -8.69
C ASP A 177 -3.57 14.14 -9.48
N ILE A 178 -2.62 13.21 -9.28
CA ILE A 178 -2.69 11.85 -9.84
C ILE A 178 -3.89 11.09 -9.29
N TRP A 179 -4.07 11.09 -7.97
CA TRP A 179 -5.18 10.41 -7.33
C TRP A 179 -6.54 10.93 -7.79
N GLU A 180 -6.71 12.25 -7.84
CA GLU A 180 -7.94 12.89 -8.30
C GLU A 180 -8.32 12.48 -9.73
N ALA A 181 -7.33 12.30 -10.61
CA ALA A 181 -7.55 11.86 -11.97
C ALA A 181 -8.02 10.40 -12.07
N ILE A 182 -7.58 9.51 -11.19
CA ILE A 182 -7.81 8.05 -11.30
C ILE A 182 -8.79 7.48 -10.27
N LYS A 183 -9.18 8.25 -9.24
CA LYS A 183 -9.98 7.75 -8.10
C LYS A 183 -11.31 7.10 -8.47
N HIS A 184 -11.89 7.51 -9.59
CA HIS A 184 -13.15 6.98 -10.12
C HIS A 184 -13.04 5.51 -10.56
N GLU A 185 -11.82 5.04 -10.86
CA GLU A 185 -11.52 3.67 -11.25
C GLU A 185 -10.79 2.89 -10.16
N ALA A 186 -10.61 3.48 -8.98
CA ALA A 186 -9.76 2.91 -7.96
C ALA A 186 -10.31 1.60 -7.39
N PRO A 187 -9.46 0.58 -7.22
CA PRO A 187 -9.87 -0.60 -6.48
C PRO A 187 -10.07 -0.27 -5.01
N TYR A 188 -11.01 -0.98 -4.39
CA TYR A 188 -11.08 -1.05 -2.94
C TYR A 188 -9.89 -1.83 -2.38
N ASP A 189 -9.59 -2.99 -2.96
CA ASP A 189 -8.49 -3.84 -2.52
C ASP A 189 -7.83 -4.55 -3.71
N ASN A 190 -6.59 -5.03 -3.53
CA ASN A 190 -5.85 -5.76 -4.56
C ASN A 190 -6.48 -7.14 -4.86
N THR A 191 -7.24 -7.68 -3.90
CA THR A 191 -7.79 -9.04 -3.95
C THR A 191 -9.32 -9.10 -4.10
N HIS A 192 -10.00 -7.95 -4.14
CA HIS A 192 -11.45 -7.89 -4.36
C HIS A 192 -11.76 -7.23 -5.71
N ARG A 193 -12.07 -8.06 -6.71
CA ARG A 193 -13.08 -7.64 -7.72
C ARG A 193 -14.36 -7.38 -6.93
N MET A 194 -15.02 -6.24 -7.16
CA MET A 194 -16.29 -5.92 -6.51
C MET A 194 -17.15 -7.18 -6.49
N LEU A 195 -17.57 -7.61 -5.28
CA LEU A 195 -18.53 -8.71 -5.18
C LEU A 195 -19.74 -8.33 -6.06
N PRO A 196 -20.28 -9.31 -6.82
CA PRO A 196 -21.37 -9.07 -7.77
C PRO A 196 -22.58 -8.40 -7.12
#